data_AF-A0AAV3HEY9-F1
#
_entry.id   AF-A0AAV3HEY9-F1
#
_cell.length_a   1.000
_cell.length_b   1.000
_cell.length_c   1.000
_cell.angle_alpha   90.00
_cell.angle_beta   90.00
_cell.angle_gamma   90.00
#
_symmetry.space_group_name_H-M   'P 1'
#
loop_
_entity.id
_entity.type
_entity.pdbx_description
1 polymer ?
#
loop_
_entity_poly.entity_id
_entity_poly.type
_entity_poly.pdbx_seq_one_letter_code
_entity_poly.pdbx_strand_id
1 'polypeptide(L)' 'KVTNVGKPSVAEERSKITPVSAIKVTPTSGTVAKGKTTTLTVSFEPESATDKTFRAVSADPSKATISVKDMTITV' A
#
# COMPACT_ATOMS: atom_id res chain seq x y z
N LYS A 1 -10.54 3.46 -54.03
CA LYS A 1 -10.64 4.27 -52.80
C LYS A 1 -10.86 3.30 -51.64
N VAL A 2 -9.79 2.94 -50.92
CA VAL A 2 -9.88 2.02 -49.77
C VAL A 2 -10.27 2.86 -48.55
N THR A 3 -11.49 2.72 -48.06
CA THR A 3 -11.92 3.33 -46.80
C THR A 3 -11.53 2.38 -45.67
N ASN A 4 -10.29 2.52 -45.20
CA ASN A 4 -9.82 1.82 -44.00
C ASN A 4 -10.51 2.47 -42.79
N VAL A 5 -11.62 1.89 -42.37
CA VAL A 5 -12.38 2.34 -41.20
C VAL A 5 -11.68 1.90 -39.92
N GLY A 6 -11.63 2.81 -38.96
CA GLY A 6 -11.61 2.44 -37.56
C GLY A 6 -10.23 2.31 -36.95
N LYS A 7 -9.73 3.44 -36.46
CA LYS A 7 -8.90 3.62 -35.25
C LYS A 7 -8.80 2.33 -34.41
N PRO A 8 -7.61 1.82 -34.07
CA PRO A 8 -7.47 0.63 -33.24
C PRO A 8 -8.07 0.91 -31.85
N SER A 9 -9.31 0.48 -31.64
CA SER A 9 -10.03 0.55 -30.37
C SER A 9 -9.60 -0.60 -29.45
N VAL A 10 -8.30 -0.86 -29.36
CA VAL A 10 -7.69 -1.93 -28.55
C VAL A 10 -6.46 -1.38 -27.81
N ALA A 11 -6.53 -0.15 -27.31
CA ALA A 11 -5.46 0.44 -26.49
C ALA A 11 -5.91 0.84 -25.08
N GLU A 12 -7.22 0.83 -24.82
CA GLU A 12 -7.80 1.29 -23.56
C GLU A 12 -8.49 0.18 -22.76
N GLU A 13 -8.09 -1.08 -22.90
CA GLU A 13 -8.23 -2.02 -21.77
C GLU A 13 -7.01 -1.87 -20.85
N ARG A 14 -6.74 -0.62 -20.43
CA ARG A 14 -5.97 -0.43 -19.20
C ARG A 14 -6.94 -0.81 -18.11
N SER A 15 -6.81 -2.03 -17.58
CA SER A 15 -7.45 -2.45 -16.34
C SER A 15 -7.45 -1.23 -15.41
N LYS A 16 -8.64 -0.76 -15.01
CA LYS A 16 -8.81 0.51 -14.32
C LYS A 16 -8.00 0.48 -13.01
N ILE A 17 -6.75 0.93 -13.07
CA ILE A 17 -5.86 0.95 -11.92
C ILE A 17 -6.37 2.07 -11.05
N THR A 18 -6.83 1.74 -9.85
CA THR A 18 -7.20 2.72 -8.85
C THR A 18 -5.94 3.01 -8.05
N PRO A 19 -5.27 4.16 -8.26
CA PRO A 19 -4.07 4.50 -7.52
C PRO A 19 -4.43 4.72 -6.04
N VAL A 20 -3.52 4.33 -5.15
CA VAL A 20 -3.58 4.79 -3.75
C VAL A 20 -3.31 6.29 -3.73
N SER A 21 -4.19 7.05 -3.08
CA SER A 21 -4.01 8.49 -2.86
C SER A 21 -3.39 8.81 -1.50
N ALA A 22 -3.72 8.02 -0.47
CA ALA A 22 -3.18 8.19 0.87
C ALA A 22 -2.96 6.84 1.56
N ILE A 23 -1.92 6.80 2.39
CA ILE A 23 -1.61 5.69 3.30
C ILE A 23 -1.73 6.24 4.72
N LYS A 24 -2.60 5.64 5.52
CA LYS A 24 -2.75 5.96 6.94
C LYS A 24 -2.22 4.80 7.76
N VAL A 25 -1.47 5.12 8.82
CA VAL A 25 -0.94 4.13 9.76
C VAL A 25 -1.47 4.48 11.14
N THR A 26 -2.12 3.53 11.80
CA THR A 26 -2.72 3.74 13.11
C THR A 26 -2.28 2.62 14.07
N PRO A 27 -1.76 2.96 15.26
CA PRO A 27 -1.39 4.30 15.73
C PRO A 27 -0.15 4.85 14.99
N THR A 28 -0.05 6.18 14.81
CA THR A 28 1.15 6.84 14.23
C THR A 28 2.31 6.92 15.22
N SER A 29 2.01 6.87 16.51
CA SER A 29 2.99 6.91 17.59
C SER A 29 2.49 6.05 18.74
N GLY A 30 3.40 5.28 19.34
CA GLY A 30 3.10 4.48 20.51
C GLY A 30 4.38 4.18 21.27
N THR A 31 4.28 4.08 22.59
CA THR A 31 5.40 3.70 23.45
C THR A 31 5.40 2.19 23.60
N VAL A 32 6.43 1.52 23.09
CA VAL A 32 6.59 0.07 23.23
C VAL A 32 7.51 -0.22 24.41
N ALA A 33 7.04 -0.99 25.39
CA ALA A 33 7.88 -1.43 26.49
C ALA A 33 8.91 -2.46 26.00
N LYS A 34 10.11 -2.48 26.60
CA LYS A 34 11.17 -3.42 26.24
C LYS A 34 10.67 -4.87 26.33
N GLY A 35 10.72 -5.61 25.21
CA GLY A 35 10.23 -6.99 25.11
C GLY A 35 8.74 -7.15 24.82
N LYS A 36 7.98 -6.06 24.68
CA LYS A 36 6.61 -6.09 24.14
C LYS A 36 6.63 -5.80 22.64
N THR A 37 5.59 -6.28 21.96
CA THR A 37 5.34 -5.95 20.56
C THR A 37 4.13 -5.03 20.43
N THR A 38 4.11 -4.19 19.41
CA THR A 38 2.96 -3.32 19.08
C THR A 38 2.51 -3.58 17.66
N THR A 39 1.20 -3.70 17.46
CA THR A 39 0.61 -3.82 16.14
C THR A 39 0.16 -2.47 15.62
N LEU A 40 0.55 -2.14 14.40
CA LEU A 40 0.13 -0.97 13.65
C LEU A 40 -0.67 -1.45 12.45
N THR A 41 -1.78 -0.79 12.15
CA THR A 41 -2.63 -1.11 11.02
C THR A 41 -2.43 -0.07 9.94
N VAL A 42 -2.20 -0.53 8.71
CA VAL A 42 -2.11 0.32 7.52
C VAL A 42 -3.45 0.32 6.81
N SER A 43 -3.97 1.49 6.47
CA SER A 43 -5.16 1.66 5.64
C SER A 43 -4.85 2.51 4.41
N PHE A 44 -5.52 2.19 3.31
CA PHE A 44 -5.34 2.83 2.01
C PHE A 44 -6.61 3.58 1.61
N GLU A 45 -6.46 4.81 1.12
CA GLU A 45 -7.55 5.59 0.53
C GLU A 45 -7.25 5.86 -0.95
N PRO A 46 -8.17 5.53 -1.88
CA PRO A 46 -9.44 4.83 -1.68
C PRO A 46 -9.25 3.33 -1.38
N GLU A 47 -10.20 2.72 -0.66
CA GLU A 47 -10.14 1.29 -0.32
C GLU A 47 -10.18 0.39 -1.57
N SER A 48 -10.73 0.89 -2.68
CA SER A 48 -10.75 0.22 -3.98
C SER A 48 -9.41 0.27 -4.73
N ALA A 49 -8.34 0.78 -4.10
CA ALA A 49 -7.02 0.82 -4.70
C ALA A 49 -6.59 -0.57 -5.20
N THR A 50 -6.11 -0.62 -6.44
CA THR A 50 -5.67 -1.86 -7.10
C THR A 50 -4.30 -2.30 -6.56
N ASP A 51 -3.44 -1.34 -6.25
CA ASP A 51 -2.09 -1.57 -5.74
C ASP A 51 -2.00 -1.25 -4.24
N LYS A 52 -2.26 -2.25 -3.39
CA LYS A 52 -2.17 -2.11 -1.91
C LYS A 52 -0.82 -2.55 -1.33
N THR A 53 0.22 -2.57 -2.15
CA THR A 53 1.56 -2.97 -1.71
C THR A 53 2.25 -1.82 -1.01
N PHE A 54 2.80 -2.07 0.17
CA PHE A 54 3.63 -1.10 0.89
C PHE A 54 4.85 -1.77 1.50
N ARG A 55 5.85 -0.94 1.84
CA ARG A 55 7.04 -1.36 2.56
C ARG A 55 7.17 -0.48 3.77
N ALA A 56 7.35 -1.09 4.93
CA ALA A 56 7.70 -0.38 6.15
C ALA A 56 9.17 -0.68 6.48
N VAL A 57 9.87 0.30 7.05
CA VAL A 57 11.23 0.15 7.55
C VAL A 57 11.33 0.76 8.94
N SER A 58 12.04 0.10 9.86
CA SER A 58 12.38 0.66 11.16
C SER A 58 13.55 1.62 11.01
N ALA A 59 13.45 2.82 11.57
CA ALA A 59 14.56 3.78 11.60
C ALA A 59 15.75 3.26 12.43
N ASP A 60 15.48 2.45 13.47
CA ASP A 60 16.48 1.91 14.40
C ASP A 60 16.29 0.38 14.55
N PRO A 61 16.80 -0.46 13.63
CA PRO A 61 16.64 -1.91 13.71
C PRO A 61 17.29 -2.55 14.94
N SER A 62 18.32 -1.90 15.52
CA SER A 62 18.97 -2.37 16.76
C SER A 62 18.11 -2.16 18.02
N LYS A 63 17.10 -1.28 17.96
CA LYS A 63 16.20 -0.99 19.08
C LYS A 63 14.83 -1.65 18.89
N ALA A 64 14.33 -1.68 17.66
CA ALA A 64 13.03 -2.23 17.31
C ALA A 64 13.05 -2.81 15.89
N THR A 65 12.65 -4.07 15.77
CA THR A 65 12.50 -4.77 14.49
C THR A 65 11.04 -4.77 14.09
N ILE A 66 10.74 -4.42 12.85
CA ILE A 66 9.36 -4.49 12.36
C ILE A 66 9.16 -5.70 11.46
N SER A 67 7.98 -6.29 11.55
CA SER A 67 7.51 -7.37 10.70
C SER A 67 6.20 -6.95 10.05
N VAL A 68 6.12 -7.01 8.73
CA VAL A 68 4.92 -6.64 7.98
C VAL A 68 4.22 -7.91 7.53
N LYS A 69 2.95 -8.05 7.90
CA LYS A 69 2.07 -9.13 7.46
C LYS A 69 0.80 -8.52 6.89
N ASP A 70 0.61 -8.69 5.58
CA ASP A 70 -0.52 -8.13 4.83
C ASP A 70 -0.64 -6.61 5.02
N MET A 71 -1.52 -6.16 5.92
CA MET A 71 -1.74 -4.75 6.28
C MET A 71 -1.42 -4.42 7.74
N THR A 72 -0.87 -5.38 8.48
CA THR A 72 -0.49 -5.24 9.90
C THR A 72 1.03 -5.23 10.03
N ILE A 73 1.55 -4.19 10.66
CA ILE A 73 2.96 -4.07 11.02
C ILE A 73 3.06 -4.44 12.49
N THR A 74 3.94 -5.36 12.84
CA THR A 74 4.27 -5.69 14.22
C THR A 74 5.66 -5.16 14.51
N VAL A 75 5.79 -4.29 15.50
CA VAL A 75 7.04 -3.70 16.00
C VAL A 75 7.47 -4.42 17.27
#